data_AF-A0A839NXU2-F1
#
_entry.id   AF-A0A839NXU2-F1
#
_cell.length_a   1.000
_cell.length_b   1.000
_cell.length_c   1.000
_cell.angle_alpha   90.00
_cell.angle_beta   90.00
_cell.angle_gamma   90.00
#
_symmetry.space_group_name_H-M   'P 1'
#
loop_
_entity.id
_entity.type
_entity.pdbx_description
1 polymer ?
#
loop_
_entity_poly.entity_id
_entity_poly.type
_entity_poly.pdbx_seq_one_letter_code
_entity_poly.pdbx_strand_id
1 'polypeptide(L)'
;MTDRIPAPSTPHVRIREEMLGLMQALSEGIRIDRLMADQLSQISDRARLCGEGEMADGLLDVTRRHRVAELEGQGRLAALEARYAILFPDEP
;
A
#
# COMPACT_ATOMS: atom_id res chain seq x y z
N MET A 1 5.83 43.41 -9.12
CA MET A 1 5.89 41.94 -8.90
C MET A 1 6.04 41.72 -7.41
N THR A 2 4.93 41.54 -6.70
CA THR A 2 4.95 41.20 -5.28
C THR A 2 5.04 39.69 -5.18
N ASP A 3 6.23 39.21 -4.82
CA ASP A 3 6.53 37.83 -4.52
C ASP A 3 5.71 37.45 -3.27
N ARG A 4 4.59 36.75 -3.46
CA ARG A 4 3.77 36.24 -2.35
C ARG A 4 4.49 35.02 -1.79
N ILE A 5 5.31 35.24 -0.78
CA ILE A 5 5.77 34.16 0.10
C ILE A 5 4.51 33.53 0.70
N PRO A 6 4.19 32.24 0.43
CA PRO A 6 3.04 31.60 1.05
C PRO A 6 3.25 31.57 2.56
N ALA A 7 2.19 31.91 3.31
CA ALA A 7 2.22 31.88 4.77
C ALA A 7 2.60 30.46 5.25
N PRO A 8 3.43 30.34 6.30
CA PRO A 8 3.79 29.03 6.83
C PRO A 8 2.53 28.28 7.27
N SER A 9 2.39 27.05 6.80
CA SER A 9 1.30 26.15 7.19
C SER A 9 1.26 26.06 8.72
N THR A 10 0.07 26.19 9.32
CA THR A 10 -0.08 25.95 10.75
C THR A 10 0.36 24.50 11.05
N PRO A 11 0.97 24.22 12.22
CA PRO A 11 1.56 22.91 12.51
C PRO A 11 0.60 21.72 12.28
N HIS A 12 -0.69 21.93 12.50
CA HIS A 12 -1.74 20.92 12.25
C HIS A 12 -1.94 20.58 10.77
N VAL A 13 -1.83 21.56 9.86
CA VAL A 13 -1.96 21.32 8.40
C VAL A 13 -0.79 20.50 7.90
N ARG A 14 0.43 20.82 8.34
CA ARG A 14 1.63 20.08 7.95
C ARG A 14 1.59 18.62 8.41
N ILE A 15 1.19 18.37 9.67
CA ILE A 15 1.07 17.01 10.22
C ILE A 15 0.03 16.19 9.44
N ARG A 16 -1.09 16.83 9.05
CA ARG A 16 -2.13 16.20 8.24
C ARG A 16 -1.61 15.81 6.86
N GLU A 17 -0.89 16.70 6.18
CA GLU A 17 -0.29 16.43 4.86
C GLU A 17 0.74 15.31 4.92
N GLU A 18 1.63 15.33 5.92
CA GLU A 18 2.62 14.27 6.14
C GLU A 18 1.95 12.92 6.39
N MET A 19 0.91 12.87 7.23
CA MET A 19 0.15 11.64 7.49
C MET A 19 -0.56 11.13 6.23
N LEU A 20 -1.18 12.03 5.46
CA LEU A 20 -1.83 11.65 4.20
C LEU A 20 -0.81 11.06 3.21
N GLY A 21 0.37 11.66 3.09
CA GLY A 21 1.44 11.14 2.25
C GLY A 21 1.90 9.74 2.68
N LEU A 22 2.04 9.50 3.99
CA LEU A 22 2.37 8.19 4.53
C LEU A 22 1.29 7.14 4.25
N MET A 23 0.01 7.50 4.43
CA MET A 23 -1.12 6.61 4.16
C MET A 23 -1.23 6.28 2.67
N GLN A 24 -0.98 7.26 1.80
CA GLN A 24 -0.92 7.05 0.35
C GLN A 24 0.23 6.11 -0.03
N ALA A 25 1.43 6.32 0.52
CA ALA A 25 2.58 5.44 0.26
C ALA A 25 2.31 4.01 0.73
N LEU A 26 1.65 3.83 1.88
CA LEU A 26 1.25 2.51 2.37
C LEU A 26 0.18 1.87 1.47
N SER A 27 -0.84 2.63 1.06
CA SER A 27 -1.87 2.17 0.13
C SER A 27 -1.27 1.72 -1.20
N GLU A 28 -0.27 2.43 -1.71
CA GLU A 28 0.42 2.08 -2.95
C GLU A 28 1.25 0.80 -2.77
N GLY A 29 1.92 0.63 -1.63
CA GLY A 29 2.61 -0.62 -1.29
C GLY A 29 1.67 -1.83 -1.28
N ILE A 30 0.50 -1.71 -0.64
CA ILE A 30 -0.54 -2.75 -0.63
C ILE A 30 -0.97 -3.11 -2.06
N ARG A 31 -1.16 -2.10 -2.91
CA ARG A 31 -1.53 -2.29 -4.32
C ARG A 31 -0.46 -3.05 -5.09
N ILE A 32 0.81 -2.75 -4.84
CA ILE A 32 1.96 -3.45 -5.46
C ILE A 32 1.99 -4.91 -5.00
N ASP A 33 1.86 -5.19 -3.70
CA ASP A 33 1.85 -6.57 -3.19
C ASP A 33 0.73 -7.40 -3.82
N ARG A 34 -0.48 -6.83 -3.94
CA ARG A 34 -1.60 -7.47 -4.64
C ARG A 34 -1.25 -7.79 -6.09
N LEU A 35 -0.71 -6.82 -6.83
CA LEU A 35 -0.33 -6.98 -8.23
C LEU A 35 0.73 -8.08 -8.39
N MET A 36 1.75 -8.09 -7.52
CA MET A 36 2.80 -9.11 -7.53
C MET A 36 2.22 -10.50 -7.26
N ALA A 37 1.33 -10.64 -6.27
CA ALA A 37 0.66 -11.90 -6.00
C ALA A 37 -0.15 -12.40 -7.21
N ASP A 38 -0.92 -11.51 -7.86
CA ASP A 38 -1.72 -11.86 -9.04
C ASP A 38 -0.82 -12.31 -10.21
N GLN A 39 0.26 -11.57 -10.49
CA GLN A 39 1.19 -11.89 -11.57
C GLN A 39 1.95 -13.20 -11.32
N LEU A 40 2.46 -13.41 -10.11
CA LEU A 40 3.20 -14.61 -9.76
C LEU A 40 2.31 -15.85 -9.79
N SER A 41 1.05 -15.75 -9.37
CA SER A 41 0.08 -16.84 -9.50
C SER A 41 -0.10 -17.24 -10.97
N GLN A 42 -0.27 -16.27 -11.87
CA GLN A 42 -0.42 -16.55 -13.31
C GLN A 42 0.84 -17.15 -13.95
N ILE A 43 2.03 -16.78 -13.46
CA ILE A 43 3.29 -17.37 -13.93
C ILE A 43 3.43 -18.79 -13.39
N SER A 44 3.08 -19.04 -12.13
CA SER A 44 3.05 -20.37 -11.53
C SER A 44 2.14 -21.31 -12.31
N ASP A 45 0.92 -20.88 -12.62
CA ASP A 45 -0.04 -21.70 -13.36
C ASP A 45 0.53 -22.09 -14.74
N ARG A 46 1.20 -21.15 -15.42
CA ARG A 46 1.90 -21.43 -16.69
C ARG A 46 3.08 -22.38 -16.52
N ALA A 47 3.93 -22.18 -15.51
CA ALA A 47 5.05 -23.07 -15.21
C ALA A 47 4.56 -24.51 -15.01
N ARG A 48 3.44 -24.68 -14.28
CA ARG A 48 2.84 -26.00 -14.06
C ARG A 48 2.34 -26.65 -15.36
N LEU A 49 1.74 -25.88 -16.27
CA LEU A 49 1.33 -26.36 -17.59
C LEU A 49 2.53 -26.75 -18.48
N CYS A 50 3.69 -26.13 -18.29
CA CYS A 50 4.93 -26.46 -18.98
C CYS A 50 5.69 -27.64 -18.36
N GLY A 51 5.17 -28.25 -17.28
CA GLY A 51 5.85 -29.34 -16.55
C GLY A 51 6.92 -28.87 -15.57
N GLU A 52 7.03 -27.56 -15.32
CA GLU A 52 7.99 -26.96 -14.39
C GLU A 52 7.42 -26.91 -12.96
N GLY A 53 7.12 -28.09 -12.39
CA GLY A 53 6.43 -28.22 -11.11
C GLY A 53 7.14 -27.53 -9.93
N GLU A 54 8.45 -27.70 -9.80
CA GLU A 54 9.25 -27.09 -8.72
C GLU A 54 9.25 -25.56 -8.79
N MET A 55 9.35 -25.00 -10.00
CA MET A 55 9.26 -23.55 -10.21
C MET A 55 7.86 -23.03 -9.87
N ALA A 56 6.81 -23.74 -10.28
CA ALA A 56 5.44 -23.38 -9.94
C ALA A 56 5.23 -23.34 -8.42
N ASP A 57 5.74 -24.34 -7.70
CA ASP A 57 5.63 -24.40 -6.23
C ASP A 57 6.41 -23.26 -5.55
N GLY A 58 7.62 -22.96 -6.02
CA GLY A 58 8.39 -21.80 -5.54
C GLY A 58 7.68 -20.47 -5.78
N LEU A 59 7.06 -20.30 -6.96
CA LEU A 59 6.28 -19.09 -7.29
C LEU A 59 5.01 -18.98 -6.44
N LEU A 60 4.34 -20.08 -6.11
CA LEU A 60 3.20 -20.09 -5.20
C LEU A 60 3.60 -19.66 -3.79
N ASP A 61 4.76 -20.09 -3.31
CA ASP A 61 5.25 -19.67 -2.00
C ASP A 61 5.56 -18.18 -1.94
N VAL A 62 6.16 -17.60 -2.98
CA VAL A 62 6.36 -16.14 -3.08
C VAL A 62 5.01 -15.41 -3.19
N THR A 63 4.07 -15.95 -3.96
CA THR A 63 2.70 -15.43 -4.08
C THR A 63 2.03 -15.33 -2.71
N ARG A 64 2.12 -16.38 -1.89
CA ARG A 64 1.56 -16.40 -0.52
C ARG A 64 2.15 -15.30 0.34
N ARG A 65 3.46 -15.04 0.25
CA ARG A 65 4.11 -13.97 1.02
C ARG A 65 3.56 -12.60 0.65
N HIS A 66 3.38 -12.32 -0.63
CA HIS A 66 2.77 -11.06 -1.07
C HIS A 66 1.31 -10.92 -0.60
N ARG A 67 0.53 -12.01 -0.59
CA ARG A 67 -0.83 -11.98 -0.01
C ARG A 67 -0.85 -11.68 1.49
N VAL A 68 0.10 -12.24 2.24
CA VAL A 68 0.24 -11.92 3.67
C VAL A 68 0.63 -10.45 3.84
N ALA A 69 1.57 -9.94 3.05
CA ALA A 69 1.97 -8.53 3.08
C ALA A 69 0.81 -7.58 2.72
N GLU A 70 0.00 -7.92 1.72
CA GLU A 70 -1.24 -7.19 1.37
C GLU A 70 -2.17 -7.08 2.57
N LEU A 71 -2.48 -8.21 3.23
CA LEU A 71 -3.37 -8.26 4.39
C LEU A 71 -2.81 -7.49 5.61
N GLU A 72 -1.52 -7.66 5.89
CA GLU A 72 -0.86 -6.90 6.96
C GLU A 72 -0.87 -5.41 6.68
N GLY A 73 -0.60 -5.01 5.44
CA GLY A 73 -0.64 -3.61 5.01
C GLY A 73 -2.04 -3.02 5.17
N GLN A 74 -3.09 -3.74 4.75
CA GLN A 74 -4.49 -3.34 4.95
C GLN A 74 -4.82 -3.15 6.43
N GLY A 75 -4.39 -4.09 7.29
CA GLY A 75 -4.57 -3.97 8.74
C GLY A 75 -3.86 -2.75 9.33
N ARG A 76 -2.63 -2.46 8.88
CA ARG A 76 -1.87 -1.27 9.30
C ARG A 76 -2.55 0.03 8.83
N LEU A 77 -3.03 0.07 7.59
CA LEU A 77 -3.72 1.23 7.04
C LEU A 77 -5.02 1.52 7.80
N ALA A 78 -5.85 0.50 8.04
CA ALA A 78 -7.06 0.63 8.84
C ALA A 78 -6.78 1.13 10.26
N ALA A 79 -5.69 0.65 10.89
CA ALA A 79 -5.27 1.13 12.21
C ALA A 79 -4.82 2.59 12.19
N LEU A 80 -4.12 3.03 11.13
CA LEU A 80 -3.72 4.42 10.95
C LEU A 80 -4.93 5.33 10.72
N GLU A 81 -5.88 4.93 9.86
CA GLU A 81 -7.13 5.64 9.61
C GLU A 81 -7.92 5.84 10.92
N ALA A 82 -8.10 4.77 11.70
CA ALA A 82 -8.79 4.84 12.98
C ALA A 82 -8.06 5.72 14.00
N ARG A 83 -6.73 5.62 14.10
CA ARG A 83 -5.93 6.36 15.07
C ARG A 83 -5.84 7.84 14.76
N TYR A 84 -5.81 8.20 13.48
CA TYR A 84 -5.62 9.58 13.01
C TYR A 84 -6.88 10.19 12.41
N ALA A 85 -8.06 9.58 12.61
CA ALA A 85 -9.35 10.12 12.18
C ALA A 85 -9.56 11.60 12.58
N ILE A 86 -9.05 12.00 13.75
CA ILE A 86 -9.12 13.40 14.22
C ILE A 86 -8.39 14.41 13.32
N LEU A 87 -7.41 13.97 12.52
CA LEU A 87 -6.71 14.82 11.54
C LEU A 87 -7.51 14.99 10.25
N PHE A 88 -8.53 14.16 10.03
CA PHE A 88 -9.39 14.17 8.85
C PHE A 88 -10.85 14.22 9.28
N PRO A 89 -11.29 15.30 9.97
CA PRO A 89 -12.69 15.45 10.29
C PRO A 89 -13.49 15.48 8.98
N ASP A 90 -14.62 14.76 8.95
CA ASP A 90 -15.65 15.01 7.95
C ASP A 90 -16.03 16.49 8.10
N GLU A 91 -15.72 17.31 7.10
CA GLU A 91 -16.10 18.74 7.15
C GLU A 91 -17.62 18.85 7.37
N PRO A 92 -18.08 19.82 8.19
CA PRO A 92 -19.51 20.10 8.37
C PRO A 92 -20.18 20.69 7.13
#